data_AF-A0A7W0QDJ5-F1
#
_entry.id   AF-A0A7W0QDJ5-F1
#
_cell.length_a   1.000
_cell.length_b   1.000
_cell.length_c   1.000
_cell.angle_alpha   90.00
_cell.angle_beta   90.00
_cell.angle_gamma   90.00
#
_symmetry.space_group_name_H-M   'P 1'
#
loop_
_entity.id
_entity.type
_entity.pdbx_description
1 polymer ?
#
loop_
_entity_poly.entity_id
_entity_poly.type
_entity_poly.pdbx_seq_one_letter_code
_entity_poly.pdbx_strand_id
1 'polypeptide(L)'
;MRSSIVALGLLAGCFPGFDDVEYRTPPPFSDPQAGCAIGCHGSDTSNAPPVSLSGAIDTTHVGIGAHQQHLDPASTWHRPVACADCHAVPTDIASPGHMDDADGKAEITFGAIAGAGATWNGVSCTVSCHGDSTTGGTKTQPTWTQVDGTQSTCGSCHGLPPPAPHPAGTNCASCHPTMEEGSMTFRDAASHINGVVDVSGGATGGCTSCHGSANAAPPKDLDGNTDRTAPGVGAHQIHLQPSTWHRTITCSNCHVVPTSTDAPGHRDGDNVAELPFDALNPAGVYSPATTTCSTLYCHGNGRDNIGSISWLAPGPLACGSCHSTNGTGMSGRHRRHIAEEGIRCSQCHSTVIDANMGIIAPNLHVNGVHEVKLTTGTYNPATRGCSGLGGGCHGPQTW
;
A
#
# COMPACT_ATOMS: atom_id res chain seq x y z
N MET A 1 -19.26 -38.46 -79.71
CA MET A 1 -20.03 -39.55 -79.07
C MET A 1 -19.14 -40.18 -78.01
N ARG A 2 -19.60 -40.17 -76.74
CA ARG A 2 -19.14 -40.98 -75.57
C ARG A 2 -17.68 -40.76 -75.13
N SER A 3 -17.30 -40.77 -73.87
CA SER A 3 -17.89 -40.59 -72.54
C SER A 3 -16.66 -40.62 -71.63
N SER A 4 -16.47 -39.60 -70.78
CA SER A 4 -15.42 -39.59 -69.76
C SER A 4 -15.83 -40.50 -68.59
N ILE A 5 -14.91 -41.32 -68.09
CA ILE A 5 -15.02 -41.99 -66.79
C ILE A 5 -13.96 -41.39 -65.87
N VAL A 6 -14.44 -40.78 -64.79
CA VAL A 6 -13.68 -40.21 -63.68
C VAL A 6 -13.50 -41.30 -62.62
N ALA A 7 -12.27 -41.44 -62.11
CA ALA A 7 -11.95 -42.24 -60.94
C ALA A 7 -12.32 -41.47 -59.66
N LEU A 8 -13.09 -42.10 -58.78
CA LEU A 8 -13.52 -41.57 -57.50
C LEU A 8 -12.54 -42.01 -56.40
N GLY A 9 -11.91 -41.05 -55.72
CA GLY A 9 -11.15 -41.27 -54.48
C GLY A 9 -12.07 -41.25 -53.26
N LEU A 10 -11.82 -42.15 -52.31
CA LEU A 10 -12.40 -42.12 -50.97
C LEU A 10 -11.56 -41.20 -50.05
N LEU A 11 -12.13 -40.08 -49.62
CA LEU A 11 -11.80 -39.46 -48.32
C LEU A 11 -12.99 -39.72 -47.38
N ALA A 12 -12.70 -40.27 -46.20
CA ALA A 12 -13.66 -40.49 -45.15
C ALA A 12 -13.59 -39.34 -44.13
N GLY A 13 -14.75 -38.83 -43.69
CA GLY A 13 -14.89 -38.42 -42.28
C GLY A 13 -15.34 -37.00 -41.92
N CYS A 14 -15.96 -36.20 -42.78
CA CYS A 14 -16.74 -35.02 -42.34
C CYS A 14 -18.17 -35.17 -42.88
N PHE A 15 -19.17 -35.23 -42.01
CA PHE A 15 -20.58 -35.32 -42.41
C PHE A 15 -21.02 -33.99 -43.07
N PRO A 16 -21.47 -33.98 -44.34
CA PRO A 16 -22.09 -32.79 -44.91
C PRO A 16 -23.59 -32.87 -44.64
N GLY A 17 -24.12 -31.96 -43.82
CA GLY A 17 -25.57 -31.81 -43.73
C GLY A 17 -26.04 -31.05 -42.51
N PHE A 18 -25.94 -29.72 -42.55
CA PHE A 18 -26.77 -28.82 -41.75
C PHE A 18 -26.95 -27.49 -42.51
N ASP A 19 -27.83 -27.49 -43.50
CA ASP A 19 -28.52 -26.28 -43.93
C ASP A 19 -29.73 -26.10 -42.98
N ASP A 20 -29.94 -24.88 -42.49
CA ASP A 20 -31.00 -24.40 -41.57
C ASP A 20 -30.66 -24.36 -40.07
N VAL A 21 -29.88 -23.34 -39.65
CA VAL A 21 -29.88 -22.85 -38.26
C VAL A 21 -30.12 -21.33 -38.23
N GLU A 22 -31.13 -20.95 -37.47
CA GLU A 22 -31.65 -19.59 -37.30
C GLU A 22 -30.59 -18.63 -36.71
N TYR A 23 -30.43 -17.44 -37.30
CA TYR A 23 -29.41 -16.45 -36.99
C TYR A 23 -29.60 -15.87 -35.57
N ARG A 24 -28.98 -16.49 -34.56
CA ARG A 24 -28.71 -15.85 -33.26
C ARG A 24 -27.32 -15.21 -33.32
N THR A 25 -27.22 -14.00 -32.74
CA THR A 25 -25.94 -13.30 -32.59
C THR A 25 -24.93 -14.22 -31.89
N PRO A 26 -23.79 -14.53 -32.53
CA PRO A 26 -22.80 -15.44 -31.98
C PRO A 26 -22.19 -14.87 -30.67
N PRO A 27 -21.93 -15.67 -29.62
CA PRO A 27 -21.26 -15.19 -28.41
C PRO A 27 -19.86 -14.62 -28.72
N PRO A 28 -19.30 -13.74 -27.87
CA PRO A 28 -17.93 -13.25 -28.07
C PRO A 28 -16.97 -14.45 -28.21
N PHE A 29 -16.16 -14.43 -29.27
CA PHE A 29 -15.22 -15.48 -29.72
C PHE A 29 -15.78 -16.65 -30.53
N SER A 30 -17.09 -16.76 -30.76
CA SER A 30 -17.58 -17.71 -31.77
C SER A 30 -17.19 -17.27 -33.18
N ASP A 31 -16.72 -18.23 -33.97
CA ASP A 31 -16.39 -18.02 -35.37
C ASP A 31 -17.66 -17.59 -36.13
N PRO A 32 -17.67 -16.46 -36.84
CA PRO A 32 -18.76 -16.12 -37.76
C PRO A 32 -18.83 -17.08 -38.97
N GLN A 33 -17.95 -18.08 -39.07
CA GLN A 33 -18.03 -19.16 -40.05
C GLN A 33 -18.55 -20.43 -39.37
N ALA A 34 -19.82 -20.72 -39.65
CA ALA A 34 -20.42 -22.02 -39.37
C ALA A 34 -19.51 -23.15 -39.91
N GLY A 35 -18.90 -23.94 -39.02
CA GLY A 35 -18.19 -25.16 -39.44
C GLY A 35 -17.24 -25.79 -38.42
N CYS A 36 -16.30 -25.04 -37.85
CA CYS A 36 -15.18 -25.67 -37.11
C CYS A 36 -15.53 -26.11 -35.69
N ALA A 37 -16.22 -25.25 -34.93
CA ALA A 37 -16.61 -25.50 -33.53
C ALA A 37 -17.64 -26.64 -33.39
N ILE A 38 -18.48 -26.84 -34.41
CA ILE A 38 -19.56 -27.85 -34.40
C ILE A 38 -19.17 -29.08 -35.23
N GLY A 39 -18.30 -28.91 -36.24
CA GLY A 39 -17.98 -29.97 -37.20
C GLY A 39 -16.78 -30.85 -36.83
N CYS A 40 -15.85 -30.39 -35.98
CA CYS A 40 -14.64 -31.15 -35.65
C CYS A 40 -14.29 -31.17 -34.14
N HIS A 41 -14.34 -30.02 -33.48
CA HIS A 41 -14.03 -29.88 -32.05
C HIS A 41 -14.74 -28.64 -31.48
N GLY A 42 -15.30 -28.72 -30.28
CA GLY A 42 -16.13 -27.63 -29.71
C GLY A 42 -17.62 -28.01 -29.56
N SER A 43 -18.46 -27.02 -29.29
CA SER A 43 -19.93 -27.09 -29.31
C SER A 43 -20.55 -25.78 -29.79
N ASP A 44 -21.89 -25.76 -29.86
CA ASP A 44 -22.73 -24.58 -30.07
C ASP A 44 -22.62 -23.51 -28.97
N THR A 45 -21.99 -23.87 -27.85
CA THR A 45 -21.94 -23.10 -26.61
C THR A 45 -20.51 -22.80 -26.17
N SER A 46 -19.50 -23.50 -26.71
CA SER A 46 -18.09 -23.26 -26.40
C SER A 46 -17.15 -23.75 -27.51
N ASN A 47 -16.15 -22.93 -27.85
CA ASN A 47 -15.03 -23.37 -28.70
C ASN A 47 -13.97 -24.15 -27.89
N ALA A 48 -14.09 -24.18 -26.56
CA ALA A 48 -13.31 -25.10 -25.72
C ALA A 48 -13.81 -26.53 -26.02
N PRO A 49 -12.98 -27.48 -26.47
CA PRO A 49 -13.46 -28.77 -26.93
C PRO A 49 -14.22 -29.51 -25.80
N PRO A 50 -15.53 -29.75 -25.90
CA PRO A 50 -16.20 -30.78 -25.10
C PRO A 50 -16.05 -32.15 -25.76
N VAL A 51 -15.58 -32.19 -27.01
CA VAL A 51 -15.32 -33.39 -27.81
C VAL A 51 -13.98 -33.24 -28.52
N SER A 52 -13.12 -34.27 -28.43
CA SER A 52 -11.84 -34.33 -29.13
C SER A 52 -12.02 -34.86 -30.56
N LEU A 53 -10.98 -34.75 -31.39
CA LEU A 53 -10.97 -35.38 -32.73
C LEU A 53 -11.18 -36.91 -32.68
N SER A 54 -10.91 -37.55 -31.54
CA SER A 54 -11.16 -38.98 -31.34
C SER A 54 -12.55 -39.28 -30.78
N GLY A 55 -13.42 -38.28 -30.63
CA GLY A 55 -14.75 -38.40 -30.04
C GLY A 55 -14.76 -38.53 -28.51
N ALA A 56 -13.64 -38.29 -27.83
CA ALA A 56 -13.60 -38.35 -26.37
C ALA A 56 -14.26 -37.10 -25.77
N ILE A 57 -14.99 -37.28 -24.66
CA ILE A 57 -15.72 -36.20 -23.98
C ILE A 57 -15.34 -36.03 -22.51
N ASP A 58 -14.53 -36.96 -21.98
CA ASP A 58 -14.08 -36.90 -20.58
C ASP A 58 -12.86 -35.98 -20.46
N THR A 59 -12.89 -35.11 -19.46
CA THR A 59 -11.80 -34.25 -19.02
C THR A 59 -10.53 -35.01 -18.63
N THR A 60 -10.59 -36.31 -18.40
CA THR A 60 -9.41 -37.16 -18.25
C THR A 60 -8.62 -37.35 -19.56
N HIS A 61 -9.20 -36.98 -20.71
CA HIS A 61 -8.54 -37.01 -22.01
C HIS A 61 -7.77 -35.70 -22.27
N VAL A 62 -6.50 -35.79 -22.69
CA VAL A 62 -5.62 -34.63 -22.91
C VAL A 62 -6.17 -33.61 -23.93
N GLY A 63 -6.88 -34.07 -24.97
CA GLY A 63 -7.55 -33.20 -25.94
C GLY A 63 -8.77 -32.44 -25.40
N ILE A 64 -9.26 -32.78 -24.20
CA ILE A 64 -10.36 -32.09 -23.50
C ILE A 64 -9.78 -31.34 -22.30
N GLY A 65 -9.31 -32.07 -21.28
CA GLY A 65 -8.64 -31.54 -20.11
C GLY A 65 -9.29 -30.29 -19.52
N ALA A 66 -8.44 -29.32 -19.18
CA ALA A 66 -8.80 -28.09 -18.51
C ALA A 66 -9.21 -26.93 -19.45
N HIS A 67 -9.49 -27.18 -20.74
CA HIS A 67 -9.84 -26.10 -21.69
C HIS A 67 -10.99 -25.22 -21.19
N GLN A 68 -12.08 -25.83 -20.70
CA GLN A 68 -13.24 -25.09 -20.22
C GLN A 68 -12.93 -24.23 -18.98
N GLN A 69 -12.02 -24.68 -18.11
CA GLN A 69 -11.62 -23.90 -16.93
C GLN A 69 -10.84 -22.63 -17.31
N HIS A 70 -10.02 -22.70 -18.38
CA HIS A 70 -9.26 -21.54 -18.85
C HIS A 70 -10.14 -20.56 -19.64
N LEU A 71 -11.03 -21.08 -20.48
CA LEU A 71 -11.85 -20.28 -21.40
C LEU A 71 -13.15 -19.75 -20.79
N ASP A 72 -13.41 -19.94 -19.49
CA ASP A 72 -14.60 -19.40 -18.83
C ASP A 72 -14.61 -17.86 -18.86
N PRO A 73 -15.49 -17.23 -19.66
CA PRO A 73 -15.54 -15.77 -19.76
C PRO A 73 -16.18 -15.12 -18.53
N ALA A 74 -16.83 -15.90 -17.65
CA ALA A 74 -17.51 -15.45 -16.44
C ALA A 74 -16.70 -15.73 -15.17
N SER A 75 -15.41 -16.06 -15.30
CA SER A 75 -14.55 -16.31 -14.16
C SER A 75 -14.53 -15.13 -13.19
N THR A 76 -14.70 -15.45 -11.90
CA THR A 76 -14.73 -14.46 -10.81
C THR A 76 -13.35 -14.22 -10.19
N TRP A 77 -12.30 -14.85 -10.74
CA TRP A 77 -10.96 -14.79 -10.14
C TRP A 77 -9.81 -14.68 -11.13
N HIS A 78 -10.02 -14.67 -12.44
CA HIS A 78 -8.94 -14.35 -13.40
C HIS A 78 -9.47 -13.65 -14.65
N ARG A 79 -8.56 -13.01 -15.38
CA ARG A 79 -8.77 -12.58 -16.78
C ARG A 79 -9.31 -13.70 -17.67
N PRO A 80 -10.21 -13.41 -18.62
CA PRO A 80 -10.51 -14.32 -19.72
C PRO A 80 -9.25 -14.75 -20.50
N VAL A 81 -8.92 -16.04 -20.46
CA VAL A 81 -7.78 -16.58 -21.23
C VAL A 81 -8.17 -16.68 -22.70
N ALA A 82 -7.30 -16.26 -23.61
CA ALA A 82 -7.51 -16.40 -25.04
C ALA A 82 -6.85 -17.67 -25.57
N CYS A 83 -7.38 -18.29 -26.63
CA CYS A 83 -6.74 -19.47 -27.25
C CYS A 83 -5.29 -19.19 -27.67
N ALA A 84 -5.04 -17.97 -28.18
CA ALA A 84 -3.72 -17.49 -28.59
C ALA A 84 -2.71 -17.34 -27.43
N ASP A 85 -3.15 -17.45 -26.17
CA ASP A 85 -2.23 -17.47 -25.03
C ASP A 85 -1.46 -18.80 -24.95
N CYS A 86 -2.00 -19.88 -25.52
CA CYS A 86 -1.44 -21.24 -25.42
C CYS A 86 -0.93 -21.77 -26.76
N HIS A 87 -1.71 -21.63 -27.83
CA HIS A 87 -1.39 -22.20 -29.14
C HIS A 87 -1.81 -21.26 -30.27
N ALA A 88 -1.25 -21.48 -31.45
CA ALA A 88 -1.67 -20.76 -32.64
C ALA A 88 -3.16 -21.05 -32.89
N VAL A 89 -3.94 -20.02 -33.21
CA VAL A 89 -5.35 -20.17 -33.58
C VAL A 89 -5.40 -20.24 -35.11
N PRO A 90 -5.75 -21.40 -35.69
CA PRO A 90 -5.84 -21.56 -37.14
C PRO A 90 -6.88 -20.62 -37.73
N THR A 91 -6.62 -20.07 -38.92
CA THR A 91 -7.63 -19.31 -39.68
C THR A 91 -8.51 -20.23 -40.53
N ASP A 92 -8.04 -21.45 -40.81
CA ASP A 92 -8.77 -22.49 -41.53
C ASP A 92 -8.20 -23.90 -41.23
N ILE A 93 -8.83 -24.94 -41.80
CA ILE A 93 -8.45 -26.35 -41.59
C ILE A 93 -7.08 -26.74 -42.17
N ALA A 94 -6.56 -25.97 -43.14
CA ALA A 94 -5.31 -26.23 -43.82
C ALA A 94 -4.16 -25.33 -43.32
N SER A 95 -4.41 -24.52 -42.30
CA SER A 95 -3.41 -23.65 -41.68
C SER A 95 -2.22 -24.49 -41.18
N PRO A 96 -0.98 -24.05 -41.40
CA PRO A 96 0.18 -24.76 -40.89
C PRO A 96 0.13 -24.92 -39.38
N GLY A 97 0.37 -26.14 -38.90
CA GLY A 97 0.19 -26.50 -37.50
C GLY A 97 -1.27 -26.65 -37.09
N HIS A 98 -2.05 -27.44 -37.83
CA HIS A 98 -3.43 -27.75 -37.45
C HIS A 98 -3.85 -29.16 -37.85
N MET A 99 -3.76 -29.50 -39.14
CA MET A 99 -4.03 -30.86 -39.66
C MET A 99 -3.00 -31.33 -40.70
N ASP A 100 -1.98 -30.53 -40.95
CA ASP A 100 -1.00 -30.69 -42.02
C ASP A 100 0.10 -31.72 -41.72
N ASP A 101 0.21 -32.19 -40.48
CA ASP A 101 1.24 -33.15 -40.03
C ASP A 101 0.71 -34.54 -39.64
N ALA A 102 -0.60 -34.75 -39.74
CA ALA A 102 -1.32 -36.00 -39.44
C ALA A 102 -1.22 -36.52 -37.99
N ASP A 103 -0.80 -35.70 -37.03
CA ASP A 103 -0.68 -36.13 -35.62
C ASP A 103 -1.96 -35.86 -34.79
N GLY A 104 -2.84 -35.00 -35.33
CA GLY A 104 -4.14 -34.64 -34.74
C GLY A 104 -4.03 -33.84 -33.44
N LYS A 105 -2.95 -33.06 -33.27
CA LYS A 105 -2.68 -32.23 -32.09
C LYS A 105 -2.50 -30.78 -32.52
N ALA A 106 -2.98 -29.86 -31.68
CA ALA A 106 -2.60 -28.47 -31.83
C ALA A 106 -1.18 -28.24 -31.31
N GLU A 107 -0.38 -27.52 -32.07
CA GLU A 107 0.98 -27.14 -31.71
C GLU A 107 0.97 -26.01 -30.70
N ILE A 108 1.60 -26.26 -29.56
CA ILE A 108 1.65 -25.30 -28.46
C ILE A 108 2.70 -24.24 -28.77
N THR A 109 2.23 -23.04 -29.08
CA THR A 109 3.02 -21.82 -29.28
C THR A 109 2.53 -20.77 -28.28
N PHE A 110 3.07 -20.83 -27.07
CA PHE A 110 2.65 -19.93 -26.00
C PHE A 110 2.77 -18.45 -26.38
N GLY A 111 1.73 -17.69 -26.09
CA GLY A 111 1.71 -16.24 -26.23
C GLY A 111 2.64 -15.56 -25.22
N ALA A 112 2.92 -14.28 -25.42
CA ALA A 112 3.85 -13.53 -24.58
C ALA A 112 3.51 -13.55 -23.07
N ILE A 113 2.21 -13.64 -22.74
CA ILE A 113 1.72 -13.61 -21.36
C ILE A 113 2.02 -14.89 -20.57
N ALA A 114 2.27 -16.00 -21.26
CA ALA A 114 2.70 -17.26 -20.64
C ALA A 114 4.12 -17.17 -20.05
N GLY A 115 4.88 -16.12 -20.40
CA GLY A 115 6.21 -15.86 -19.90
C GLY A 115 7.34 -16.51 -20.71
N ALA A 116 8.55 -16.00 -20.53
CA ALA A 116 9.74 -16.56 -21.16
C ALA A 116 10.02 -17.97 -20.63
N GLY A 117 10.27 -18.92 -21.53
CA GLY A 117 10.53 -20.31 -21.16
C GLY A 117 9.27 -21.13 -20.86
N ALA A 118 8.09 -20.64 -21.28
CA ALA A 118 6.84 -21.38 -21.23
C ALA A 118 6.99 -22.75 -21.92
N THR A 119 6.59 -23.82 -21.25
CA THR A 119 6.72 -25.20 -21.77
C THR A 119 5.47 -26.02 -21.50
N TRP A 120 5.22 -26.98 -22.39
CA TRP A 120 4.19 -28.01 -22.28
C TRP A 120 4.83 -29.36 -22.56
N ASN A 121 4.58 -30.34 -21.69
CA ASN A 121 5.18 -31.68 -21.81
C ASN A 121 4.16 -32.78 -22.19
N GLY A 122 2.92 -32.41 -22.52
CA GLY A 122 1.82 -33.35 -22.78
C GLY A 122 0.95 -33.68 -21.55
N VAL A 123 1.34 -33.26 -20.35
CA VAL A 123 0.63 -33.52 -19.09
C VAL A 123 0.43 -32.23 -18.28
N SER A 124 1.43 -31.37 -18.21
CA SER A 124 1.43 -30.10 -17.49
C SER A 124 2.16 -29.02 -18.28
N CYS A 125 1.87 -27.76 -17.93
CA CYS A 125 2.63 -26.62 -18.42
C CYS A 125 3.32 -25.86 -17.29
N THR A 126 4.53 -25.38 -17.59
CA THR A 126 5.25 -24.40 -16.77
C THR A 126 5.11 -23.05 -17.46
N VAL A 127 4.30 -22.17 -16.88
CA VAL A 127 3.96 -20.85 -17.43
C VAL A 127 3.80 -19.85 -16.29
N SER A 128 3.97 -18.55 -16.56
CA SER A 128 3.80 -17.49 -15.56
C SER A 128 2.42 -17.49 -14.90
N CYS A 129 1.37 -17.92 -15.61
CA CYS A 129 0.01 -18.02 -15.05
C CYS A 129 -0.11 -19.03 -13.90
N HIS A 130 0.69 -20.09 -13.92
CA HIS A 130 0.73 -21.11 -12.86
C HIS A 130 1.66 -20.73 -11.70
N GLY A 131 2.28 -19.54 -11.79
CA GLY A 131 3.16 -18.99 -10.78
C GLY A 131 4.43 -19.80 -10.57
N ASP A 132 5.05 -19.62 -9.40
CA ASP A 132 6.35 -20.22 -9.09
C ASP A 132 6.47 -20.51 -7.59
N SER A 133 7.26 -21.53 -7.27
CA SER A 133 7.67 -21.88 -5.91
C SER A 133 8.41 -20.72 -5.22
N THR A 134 9.13 -19.88 -5.98
CA THR A 134 9.82 -18.70 -5.39
C THR A 134 8.86 -17.65 -4.88
N THR A 135 7.66 -17.53 -5.47
CA THR A 135 6.58 -16.67 -4.97
C THR A 135 5.68 -17.39 -3.97
N GLY A 136 6.04 -18.62 -3.57
CA GLY A 136 5.32 -19.41 -2.56
C GLY A 136 4.21 -20.30 -3.12
N GLY A 137 4.11 -20.48 -4.44
CA GLY A 137 3.15 -21.38 -5.06
C GLY A 137 3.42 -22.85 -4.75
N THR A 138 2.35 -23.61 -4.50
CA THR A 138 2.43 -25.04 -4.14
C THR A 138 2.00 -26.01 -5.25
N LYS A 139 1.38 -25.51 -6.32
CA LYS A 139 0.84 -26.28 -7.46
C LYS A 139 1.20 -25.63 -8.80
N THR A 140 2.49 -25.33 -8.99
CA THR A 140 3.00 -24.57 -10.14
C THR A 140 3.12 -25.38 -11.44
N GLN A 141 2.83 -26.67 -11.37
CA GLN A 141 2.74 -27.59 -12.52
C GLN A 141 1.46 -28.41 -12.40
N PRO A 142 0.27 -27.80 -12.59
CA PRO A 142 -0.98 -28.52 -12.49
C PRO A 142 -1.10 -29.57 -13.61
N THR A 143 -1.74 -30.69 -13.29
CA THR A 143 -2.03 -31.75 -14.24
C THR A 143 -3.23 -31.33 -15.08
N TRP A 144 -3.06 -31.25 -16.39
CA TRP A 144 -4.06 -30.77 -17.35
C TRP A 144 -5.39 -31.54 -17.33
N THR A 145 -5.32 -32.84 -17.07
CA THR A 145 -6.47 -33.74 -17.04
C THR A 145 -7.10 -33.88 -15.65
N GLN A 146 -6.64 -33.10 -14.67
CA GLN A 146 -7.23 -33.07 -13.32
C GLN A 146 -8.02 -31.77 -13.12
N VAL A 147 -9.34 -31.85 -13.32
CA VAL A 147 -10.27 -30.72 -13.30
C VAL A 147 -11.22 -30.73 -12.10
N ASP A 148 -10.77 -31.24 -10.96
CA ASP A 148 -11.55 -31.36 -9.72
C ASP A 148 -11.53 -30.09 -8.85
N GLY A 149 -10.89 -29.01 -9.32
CA GLY A 149 -10.72 -27.73 -8.63
C GLY A 149 -9.65 -27.73 -7.54
N THR A 150 -9.00 -28.86 -7.25
CA THR A 150 -7.98 -28.93 -6.18
C THR A 150 -6.69 -28.16 -6.51
N GLN A 151 -6.44 -27.93 -7.80
CA GLN A 151 -5.24 -27.26 -8.32
C GLN A 151 -5.41 -25.76 -8.51
N SER A 152 -6.64 -25.23 -8.42
CA SER A 152 -6.98 -23.81 -8.58
C SER A 152 -7.39 -23.17 -7.26
N THR A 153 -6.87 -23.69 -6.14
CA THR A 153 -7.12 -23.14 -4.81
C THR A 153 -6.13 -22.02 -4.51
N CYS A 154 -6.58 -21.04 -3.71
CA CYS A 154 -5.72 -20.03 -3.10
C CYS A 154 -4.44 -20.67 -2.50
N GLY A 155 -3.25 -20.22 -2.92
CA GLY A 155 -1.95 -20.80 -2.52
C GLY A 155 -1.31 -21.70 -3.58
N SER A 156 -2.04 -22.02 -4.65
CA SER A 156 -1.57 -22.89 -5.74
C SER A 156 -0.50 -22.22 -6.59
N CYS A 157 -0.74 -20.98 -7.05
CA CYS A 157 0.17 -20.27 -7.96
C CYS A 157 1.21 -19.40 -7.22
N HIS A 158 0.79 -18.72 -6.15
CA HIS A 158 1.65 -17.90 -5.29
C HIS A 158 1.25 -18.10 -3.82
N GLY A 159 2.12 -17.71 -2.89
CA GLY A 159 1.90 -17.77 -1.45
C GLY A 159 0.83 -16.79 -0.98
N LEU A 160 0.27 -17.03 0.21
CA LEU A 160 -0.77 -16.20 0.82
C LEU A 160 -0.40 -15.78 2.25
N PRO A 161 0.32 -14.66 2.43
CA PRO A 161 0.95 -13.83 1.39
C PRO A 161 2.18 -14.51 0.76
N PRO A 162 2.74 -13.95 -0.34
CA PRO A 162 4.04 -14.39 -0.87
C PRO A 162 5.14 -14.37 0.21
N PRO A 163 6.24 -15.13 0.02
CA PRO A 163 7.38 -15.10 0.93
C PRO A 163 7.98 -13.69 1.11
N ALA A 164 8.74 -13.52 2.18
CA ALA A 164 9.51 -12.31 2.45
C ALA A 164 10.34 -11.90 1.20
N PRO A 165 10.45 -10.59 0.90
CA PRO A 165 10.19 -9.44 1.77
C PRO A 165 8.74 -8.93 1.79
N HIS A 166 7.79 -9.66 1.20
CA HIS A 166 6.38 -9.27 1.27
C HIS A 166 5.89 -9.23 2.74
N PRO A 167 5.16 -8.18 3.16
CA PRO A 167 4.59 -8.10 4.51
C PRO A 167 3.68 -9.27 4.84
N ALA A 168 3.67 -9.68 6.11
CA ALA A 168 2.80 -10.75 6.59
C ALA A 168 1.47 -10.13 7.05
N GLY A 169 0.41 -10.28 6.25
CA GLY A 169 -0.90 -9.73 6.59
C GLY A 169 -2.04 -10.44 5.88
N THR A 170 -3.24 -10.37 6.45
CA THR A 170 -4.47 -10.97 5.89
C THR A 170 -5.29 -9.96 5.08
N ASN A 171 -5.13 -8.66 5.33
CA ASN A 171 -5.83 -7.62 4.57
C ASN A 171 -5.06 -7.21 3.31
N CYS A 172 -5.21 -8.01 2.26
CA CYS A 172 -4.51 -7.83 0.99
C CYS A 172 -4.90 -6.53 0.28
N ALA A 173 -6.16 -6.11 0.40
CA ALA A 173 -6.72 -4.92 -0.25
C ALA A 173 -6.06 -3.60 0.17
N SER A 174 -5.41 -3.57 1.34
CA SER A 174 -4.60 -2.43 1.80
C SER A 174 -3.49 -2.04 0.82
N CYS A 175 -2.95 -3.02 0.09
CA CYS A 175 -1.88 -2.82 -0.89
C CYS A 175 -2.31 -3.23 -2.30
N HIS A 176 -3.16 -4.23 -2.45
CA HIS A 176 -3.64 -4.75 -3.73
C HIS A 176 -5.05 -4.22 -4.03
N PRO A 177 -5.19 -3.09 -4.76
CA PRO A 177 -6.47 -2.37 -4.87
C PRO A 177 -7.57 -3.14 -5.62
N THR A 178 -7.20 -4.21 -6.32
CA THR A 178 -8.11 -5.07 -7.06
C THR A 178 -8.69 -6.20 -6.22
N MET A 179 -8.25 -6.33 -4.95
CA MET A 179 -8.82 -7.25 -3.96
C MET A 179 -9.97 -6.61 -3.19
N GLU A 180 -10.92 -7.43 -2.77
CA GLU A 180 -11.97 -7.04 -1.83
C GLU A 180 -11.41 -6.91 -0.40
N GLU A 181 -11.92 -5.92 0.33
CA GLU A 181 -11.46 -5.61 1.70
C GLU A 181 -11.82 -6.76 2.66
N GLY A 182 -10.84 -7.24 3.41
CA GLY A 182 -11.06 -8.30 4.43
C GLY A 182 -11.46 -9.67 3.87
N SER A 183 -11.30 -9.91 2.56
CA SER A 183 -11.61 -11.20 1.94
C SER A 183 -10.50 -11.66 0.98
N MET A 184 -10.68 -12.86 0.42
CA MET A 184 -9.82 -13.43 -0.63
C MET A 184 -10.51 -13.40 -2.01
N THR A 185 -11.46 -12.49 -2.20
CA THR A 185 -12.17 -12.29 -3.47
C THR A 185 -11.65 -11.05 -4.18
N PHE A 186 -11.94 -10.93 -5.47
CA PHE A 186 -11.45 -9.86 -6.32
C PHE A 186 -12.57 -8.84 -6.60
N ARG A 187 -12.26 -7.55 -6.46
CA ARG A 187 -13.07 -6.43 -6.99
C ARG A 187 -13.03 -6.42 -8.51
N ASP A 188 -11.86 -6.74 -9.06
CA ASP A 188 -11.60 -6.82 -10.49
C ASP A 188 -10.87 -8.12 -10.81
N ALA A 189 -11.64 -9.18 -11.08
CA ALA A 189 -11.11 -10.48 -11.46
C ALA A 189 -10.27 -10.42 -12.74
N ALA A 190 -10.56 -9.50 -13.66
CA ALA A 190 -9.87 -9.40 -14.94
C ALA A 190 -8.42 -8.87 -14.78
N SER A 191 -8.13 -8.21 -13.67
CA SER A 191 -6.76 -7.83 -13.30
C SER A 191 -5.92 -9.01 -12.84
N HIS A 192 -6.53 -10.08 -12.32
CA HIS A 192 -5.77 -11.21 -11.80
C HIS A 192 -5.24 -12.10 -12.93
N ILE A 193 -3.97 -12.48 -12.83
CA ILE A 193 -3.20 -13.30 -13.78
C ILE A 193 -2.82 -12.53 -15.07
N ASN A 194 -2.83 -11.19 -15.12
CA ASN A 194 -2.52 -10.37 -16.32
C ASN A 194 -1.05 -10.05 -16.56
N GLY A 195 -0.16 -10.70 -15.82
CA GLY A 195 1.28 -10.46 -15.89
C GLY A 195 1.73 -9.17 -15.19
N VAL A 196 0.79 -8.42 -14.57
CA VAL A 196 1.05 -7.24 -13.78
C VAL A 196 0.62 -7.51 -12.34
N VAL A 197 1.44 -7.07 -11.38
CA VAL A 197 1.08 -7.12 -9.96
C VAL A 197 0.52 -5.75 -9.60
N ASP A 198 -0.80 -5.68 -9.40
CA ASP A 198 -1.48 -4.44 -9.01
C ASP A 198 -1.20 -4.13 -7.54
N VAL A 199 -0.47 -3.05 -7.33
CA VAL A 199 -0.14 -2.54 -6.00
C VAL A 199 -0.36 -1.04 -5.98
N SER A 200 -1.06 -0.54 -4.96
CA SER A 200 -1.23 0.90 -4.75
C SER A 200 0.15 1.56 -4.69
N GLY A 201 0.29 2.68 -5.43
CA GLY A 201 1.58 3.32 -5.70
C GLY A 201 2.29 3.72 -4.41
N GLY A 202 3.11 2.82 -3.89
CA GLY A 202 3.65 2.99 -2.55
C GLY A 202 4.33 1.79 -1.93
N ALA A 203 3.95 0.53 -2.19
CA ALA A 203 4.42 -0.60 -1.36
C ALA A 203 5.96 -0.83 -1.32
N THR A 204 6.74 -0.11 -2.11
CA THR A 204 8.21 -0.09 -2.10
C THR A 204 8.83 1.19 -1.50
N GLY A 205 8.03 2.18 -1.06
CA GLY A 205 8.42 3.57 -0.79
C GLY A 205 8.50 4.03 0.67
N GLY A 206 8.41 3.13 1.65
CA GLY A 206 8.39 3.52 3.09
C GLY A 206 7.05 4.16 3.51
N CYS A 207 6.99 4.89 4.62
CA CYS A 207 5.72 5.39 5.21
C CYS A 207 4.84 6.18 4.23
N THR A 208 5.47 6.92 3.30
CA THR A 208 4.84 7.73 2.25
C THR A 208 4.01 6.91 1.25
N SER A 209 4.09 5.59 1.33
CA SER A 209 3.29 4.64 0.55
C SER A 209 1.81 4.67 0.86
N CYS A 210 1.47 4.92 2.12
CA CYS A 210 0.12 4.83 2.63
C CYS A 210 -0.36 6.20 3.12
N HIS A 211 0.49 6.92 3.84
CA HIS A 211 0.19 8.26 4.36
C HIS A 211 1.35 9.21 4.10
N GLY A 212 1.05 10.48 3.88
CA GLY A 212 2.05 11.48 3.57
C GLY A 212 2.29 11.70 2.08
N SER A 213 3.41 12.38 1.77
CA SER A 213 3.77 12.71 0.38
C SER A 213 5.29 12.91 0.28
N ALA A 214 5.78 14.12 -0.02
CA ALA A 214 7.21 14.43 -0.06
C ALA A 214 7.95 14.14 1.27
N ASN A 215 7.23 14.04 2.38
CA ASN A 215 7.72 13.57 3.67
C ASN A 215 6.66 12.72 4.38
N ALA A 216 7.07 12.02 5.45
CA ALA A 216 6.20 11.16 6.26
C ALA A 216 5.29 11.93 7.24
N ALA A 217 5.42 13.26 7.33
CA ALA A 217 4.47 14.10 8.05
C ALA A 217 3.28 14.35 7.12
N PRO A 218 2.05 13.87 7.40
CA PRO A 218 0.99 13.89 6.39
C PRO A 218 0.67 15.29 5.83
N PRO A 219 0.93 15.62 4.54
CA PRO A 219 0.09 16.58 3.83
C PRO A 219 -1.11 15.89 3.17
N LYS A 220 -1.15 14.55 3.16
CA LYS A 220 -2.27 13.71 2.74
C LYS A 220 -2.49 12.62 3.78
N ASP A 221 -3.69 12.53 4.34
CA ASP A 221 -4.06 11.47 5.28
C ASP A 221 -4.53 10.19 4.57
N LEU A 222 -4.91 9.17 5.34
CA LEU A 222 -5.36 7.87 4.82
C LEU A 222 -6.69 7.96 4.06
N ASP A 223 -7.53 8.95 4.36
CA ASP A 223 -8.79 9.24 3.65
C ASP A 223 -8.55 10.10 2.38
N GLY A 224 -7.30 10.51 2.17
CA GLY A 224 -6.88 11.32 1.04
C GLY A 224 -7.16 12.82 1.18
N ASN A 225 -7.55 13.29 2.36
CA ASN A 225 -7.66 14.71 2.64
C ASN A 225 -6.29 15.36 2.61
N THR A 226 -6.22 16.61 2.18
CA THR A 226 -4.98 17.41 2.16
C THR A 226 -5.10 18.74 2.91
N ASP A 227 -6.31 19.08 3.34
CA ASP A 227 -6.56 20.30 4.09
C ASP A 227 -6.18 20.11 5.56
N ARG A 228 -5.46 21.09 6.14
CA ARG A 228 -5.10 21.13 7.57
C ARG A 228 -6.29 21.15 8.53
N THR A 229 -7.50 21.36 8.02
CA THR A 229 -8.75 21.24 8.78
C THR A 229 -9.20 19.79 8.95
N ALA A 230 -8.63 18.84 8.20
CA ALA A 230 -8.82 17.41 8.42
C ALA A 230 -7.93 16.93 9.59
N PRO A 231 -8.46 16.18 10.58
CA PRO A 231 -7.67 15.68 11.72
C PRO A 231 -6.46 14.83 11.33
N GLY A 232 -6.57 14.04 10.25
CA GLY A 232 -5.46 13.22 9.74
C GLY A 232 -4.30 14.03 9.15
N VAL A 233 -4.54 15.28 8.76
CA VAL A 233 -3.51 16.21 8.23
C VAL A 233 -3.08 17.17 9.33
N GLY A 234 -4.01 18.00 9.82
CA GLY A 234 -3.83 18.92 10.95
C GLY A 234 -2.52 19.73 10.92
N ALA A 235 -1.88 19.81 12.09
CA ALA A 235 -0.67 20.59 12.30
C ALA A 235 0.64 19.78 12.12
N HIS A 236 0.63 18.60 11.48
CA HIS A 236 1.84 17.77 11.36
C HIS A 236 3.02 18.55 10.76
N GLN A 237 2.81 19.24 9.64
CA GLN A 237 3.91 19.90 8.93
C GLN A 237 4.60 20.98 9.76
N ILE A 238 3.84 21.82 10.48
CA ILE A 238 4.44 22.92 11.25
C ILE A 238 5.25 22.42 12.46
N HIS A 239 4.92 21.25 13.00
CA HIS A 239 5.69 20.67 14.11
C HIS A 239 7.02 20.09 13.64
N LEU A 240 7.05 19.40 12.49
CA LEU A 240 8.27 18.74 12.00
C LEU A 240 9.21 19.66 11.21
N GLN A 241 8.72 20.82 10.74
CA GLN A 241 9.54 21.78 10.03
C GLN A 241 10.66 22.35 10.92
N PRO A 242 11.82 22.71 10.34
CA PRO A 242 12.85 23.46 11.05
C PRO A 242 12.27 24.74 11.66
N SER A 243 12.64 25.01 12.90
CA SER A 243 12.15 26.16 13.65
C SER A 243 13.29 27.05 14.11
N THR A 244 13.02 28.35 14.11
CA THR A 244 13.92 29.38 14.63
C THR A 244 13.69 29.67 16.12
N TRP A 245 12.72 29.00 16.76
CA TRP A 245 12.36 29.31 18.14
C TRP A 245 12.14 28.10 19.03
N HIS A 246 12.05 26.86 18.53
CA HIS A 246 11.98 25.67 19.39
C HIS A 246 12.90 24.56 18.89
N ARG A 247 13.15 23.58 19.77
CA ARG A 247 13.85 22.34 19.41
C ARG A 247 13.11 21.57 18.32
N THR A 248 13.83 20.76 17.56
CA THR A 248 13.22 19.84 16.60
C THR A 248 12.20 18.93 17.29
N ILE A 249 10.98 18.91 16.75
CA ILE A 249 9.95 17.94 17.09
C ILE A 249 10.02 16.78 16.09
N THR A 250 9.91 15.58 16.62
CA THR A 250 9.98 14.30 15.90
C THR A 250 8.68 13.55 16.12
N CYS A 251 8.36 12.60 15.25
CA CYS A 251 7.12 11.82 15.34
C CYS A 251 6.95 11.14 16.71
N SER A 252 8.05 10.62 17.27
CA SER A 252 8.09 9.98 18.59
C SER A 252 7.80 10.91 19.77
N ASN A 253 7.71 12.23 19.56
CA ASN A 253 7.23 13.13 20.60
C ASN A 253 5.72 13.04 20.83
N CYS A 254 4.96 12.51 19.86
CA CYS A 254 3.50 12.39 19.92
C CYS A 254 3.04 10.95 19.91
N HIS A 255 3.46 10.17 18.90
CA HIS A 255 2.95 8.81 18.65
C HIS A 255 4.08 7.79 18.51
N VAL A 256 3.74 6.52 18.61
CA VAL A 256 4.67 5.43 18.29
C VAL A 256 4.98 5.47 16.79
N VAL A 257 6.27 5.44 16.44
CA VAL A 257 6.69 5.32 15.04
C VAL A 257 6.89 3.84 14.72
N PRO A 258 6.08 3.25 13.84
CA PRO A 258 6.19 1.83 13.54
C PRO A 258 7.49 1.52 12.80
N THR A 259 8.16 0.43 13.19
CA THR A 259 9.38 -0.05 12.51
C THR A 259 9.08 -0.90 11.28
N SER A 260 7.83 -1.34 11.12
CA SER A 260 7.32 -2.07 9.97
C SER A 260 5.81 -1.84 9.81
N THR A 261 5.26 -2.19 8.65
CA THR A 261 3.84 -2.02 8.37
C THR A 261 2.96 -2.93 9.23
N ASP A 262 3.51 -4.03 9.76
CA ASP A 262 2.79 -5.02 10.57
C ASP A 262 3.07 -4.86 12.07
N ALA A 263 3.73 -3.76 12.47
CA ALA A 263 3.99 -3.46 13.87
C ALA A 263 2.66 -3.38 14.66
N PRO A 264 2.59 -3.94 15.88
CA PRO A 264 1.41 -3.81 16.72
C PRO A 264 0.99 -2.34 16.89
N GLY A 265 -0.30 -2.06 16.71
CA GLY A 265 -0.87 -0.70 16.76
C GLY A 265 -0.77 0.12 15.46
N HIS A 266 -0.04 -0.34 14.44
CA HIS A 266 0.06 0.45 13.20
C HIS A 266 -1.14 0.29 12.25
N ARG A 267 -1.50 -0.97 11.95
CA ARG A 267 -2.63 -1.32 11.07
C ARG A 267 -3.58 -2.26 11.79
N ASP A 268 -4.14 -1.79 12.89
CA ASP A 268 -5.02 -2.55 13.77
C ASP A 268 -6.53 -2.34 13.47
N GLY A 269 -6.85 -1.48 12.50
CA GLY A 269 -8.16 -1.44 11.82
C GLY A 269 -9.00 -0.20 12.08
N ASP A 270 -8.55 0.75 12.90
CA ASP A 270 -9.26 2.01 13.13
C ASP A 270 -8.65 3.21 12.41
N ASN A 271 -7.47 3.05 11.80
CA ASN A 271 -6.70 4.09 11.10
C ASN A 271 -6.35 5.30 12.00
N VAL A 272 -6.23 5.10 13.31
CA VAL A 272 -5.89 6.13 14.29
C VAL A 272 -4.55 5.80 14.95
N ALA A 273 -3.59 6.71 14.88
CA ALA A 273 -2.32 6.54 15.56
C ALA A 273 -2.48 6.64 17.09
N GLU A 274 -1.79 5.77 17.84
CA GLU A 274 -1.75 5.88 19.29
C GLU A 274 -0.82 7.00 19.74
N LEU A 275 -1.32 7.84 20.66
CA LEU A 275 -0.66 9.07 21.10
C LEU A 275 -0.24 8.97 22.59
N PRO A 276 0.75 8.12 22.95
CA PRO A 276 1.23 8.04 24.33
C PRO A 276 1.99 9.31 24.78
N PHE A 277 2.42 10.16 23.82
CA PHE A 277 3.33 11.29 24.04
C PHE A 277 4.66 10.90 24.70
N ASP A 278 5.65 11.78 24.60
CA ASP A 278 6.97 11.55 25.20
C ASP A 278 7.06 11.96 26.67
N ALA A 279 8.26 11.80 27.24
CA ALA A 279 8.57 12.17 28.62
C ALA A 279 8.46 13.66 28.93
N LEU A 280 8.36 14.56 27.93
CA LEU A 280 8.04 15.98 28.18
C LEU A 280 6.54 16.18 28.40
N ASN A 281 5.70 15.32 27.83
CA ASN A 281 4.26 15.37 27.94
C ASN A 281 3.68 14.03 28.46
N PRO A 282 4.16 13.47 29.59
CA PRO A 282 3.81 12.11 30.02
C PRO A 282 2.35 11.93 30.43
N ALA A 283 1.62 13.04 30.62
CA ALA A 283 0.18 13.05 30.88
C ALA A 283 -0.60 13.70 29.74
N GLY A 284 0.04 13.92 28.59
CA GLY A 284 -0.57 14.50 27.41
C GLY A 284 -1.72 13.63 26.91
N VAL A 285 -2.82 14.27 26.53
CA VAL A 285 -4.00 13.58 26.01
C VAL A 285 -4.42 14.26 24.73
N TYR A 286 -4.72 13.46 23.70
CA TYR A 286 -5.45 13.90 22.52
C TYR A 286 -6.88 13.34 22.57
N SER A 287 -7.86 14.22 22.43
CA SER A 287 -9.27 13.85 22.32
C SER A 287 -9.70 13.92 20.84
N PRO A 288 -9.93 12.78 20.17
CA PRO A 288 -10.38 12.77 18.77
C PRO A 288 -11.73 13.48 18.59
N ALA A 289 -12.65 13.32 19.54
CA ALA A 289 -13.99 13.90 19.49
C ALA A 289 -14.00 15.44 19.40
N THR A 290 -12.99 16.08 19.97
CA THR A 290 -12.86 17.54 19.98
C THR A 290 -11.63 18.02 19.22
N THR A 291 -10.84 17.13 18.62
CA THR A 291 -9.54 17.43 17.99
C THR A 291 -8.66 18.31 18.87
N THR A 292 -8.60 18.00 20.17
CA THR A 292 -7.95 18.85 21.18
C THR A 292 -6.88 18.08 21.91
N CYS A 293 -5.70 18.68 22.04
CA CYS A 293 -4.66 18.22 22.93
C CYS A 293 -4.77 18.94 24.28
N SER A 294 -4.55 18.22 25.38
CA SER A 294 -4.56 18.77 26.74
C SER A 294 -3.45 18.19 27.60
N THR A 295 -3.18 18.86 28.73
CA THR A 295 -2.17 18.46 29.71
C THR A 295 -0.75 18.46 29.11
N LEU A 296 -0.46 19.46 28.27
CA LEU A 296 0.80 19.56 27.54
C LEU A 296 1.76 20.57 28.18
N TYR A 297 3.06 20.25 28.13
CA TYR A 297 4.16 21.17 28.33
C TYR A 297 4.34 22.12 27.13
N CYS A 298 4.35 21.58 25.90
CA CYS A 298 4.70 22.33 24.68
C CYS A 298 3.73 23.48 24.36
N HIS A 299 2.44 23.28 24.64
CA HIS A 299 1.38 24.30 24.49
C HIS A 299 0.90 24.83 25.85
N GLY A 300 1.77 24.77 26.86
CA GLY A 300 1.50 25.21 28.22
C GLY A 300 2.19 26.54 28.53
N ASN A 301 2.58 26.69 29.79
CA ASN A 301 3.27 27.87 30.32
C ASN A 301 4.79 27.72 30.38
N GLY A 302 5.34 26.66 29.77
CA GLY A 302 6.75 26.29 29.84
C GLY A 302 7.21 25.76 31.20
N ARG A 303 6.28 25.42 32.11
CA ARG A 303 6.60 24.88 33.44
C ARG A 303 5.91 23.59 33.77
N ASP A 304 4.60 23.60 33.56
CA ASP A 304 3.71 22.56 34.01
C ASP A 304 2.91 22.06 32.81
N ASN A 305 2.43 20.84 32.93
CA ASN A 305 1.70 20.15 31.88
C ASN A 305 0.22 20.56 31.92
N ILE A 306 -0.06 21.85 31.71
CA ILE A 306 -1.40 22.44 31.78
C ILE A 306 -1.90 22.95 30.42
N GLY A 307 -1.06 22.85 29.39
CA GLY A 307 -1.35 23.35 28.06
C GLY A 307 -2.54 22.67 27.41
N SER A 308 -3.33 23.45 26.69
CA SER A 308 -4.47 22.96 25.91
C SER A 308 -4.55 23.72 24.60
N ILE A 309 -4.68 23.00 23.49
CA ILE A 309 -4.76 23.57 22.15
C ILE A 309 -5.57 22.67 21.23
N SER A 310 -6.32 23.27 20.31
CA SER A 310 -6.93 22.49 19.22
C SER A 310 -5.86 22.12 18.19
N TRP A 311 -5.88 20.86 17.77
CA TRP A 311 -5.01 20.32 16.72
C TRP A 311 -5.18 21.02 15.37
N LEU A 312 -6.35 21.61 15.15
CA LEU A 312 -6.73 22.33 13.94
C LEU A 312 -6.57 23.85 14.09
N ALA A 313 -6.08 24.34 15.24
CA ALA A 313 -5.98 25.77 15.52
C ALA A 313 -5.07 26.49 14.51
N PRO A 314 -5.49 27.66 13.99
CA PRO A 314 -4.64 28.46 13.13
C PRO A 314 -3.65 29.35 13.90
N GLY A 315 -2.46 29.53 13.33
CA GLY A 315 -1.62 30.71 13.54
C GLY A 315 -0.42 30.51 14.48
N PRO A 316 0.66 31.31 14.27
CA PRO A 316 1.82 31.29 15.15
C PRO A 316 1.47 31.89 16.51
N LEU A 317 2.01 31.29 17.57
CA LEU A 317 1.92 31.82 18.93
C LEU A 317 2.90 32.98 19.09
N ALA A 318 2.45 34.09 19.67
CA ALA A 318 3.36 35.14 20.12
C ALA A 318 4.09 34.65 21.39
N CYS A 319 5.22 35.27 21.77
CA CYS A 319 5.98 34.87 22.96
C CYS A 319 5.09 34.81 24.22
N GLY A 320 4.22 35.82 24.38
CA GLY A 320 3.28 35.93 25.49
C GLY A 320 2.15 34.89 25.49
N SER A 321 1.96 34.14 24.41
CA SER A 321 0.93 33.11 24.31
C SER A 321 1.32 31.81 25.02
N CYS A 322 2.60 31.60 25.30
CA CYS A 322 3.10 30.48 26.09
C CYS A 322 3.40 30.95 27.52
N HIS A 323 4.35 31.87 27.69
CA HIS A 323 4.74 32.37 29.00
C HIS A 323 4.83 33.89 29.03
N SER A 324 4.69 34.47 30.22
CA SER A 324 4.87 35.91 30.39
C SER A 324 6.28 36.36 30.02
N THR A 325 6.39 37.52 29.39
CA THR A 325 7.66 38.21 29.09
C THR A 325 7.99 39.33 30.09
N ASN A 326 7.10 39.62 31.04
CA ASN A 326 7.28 40.66 32.06
C ASN A 326 7.60 40.08 33.46
N GLY A 327 7.89 38.78 33.56
CA GLY A 327 8.18 38.11 34.83
C GLY A 327 6.96 37.80 35.71
N THR A 328 5.75 38.24 35.34
CA THR A 328 4.51 37.90 36.08
C THR A 328 4.12 36.45 35.84
N GLY A 329 3.70 35.75 36.89
CA GLY A 329 3.43 34.32 36.81
C GLY A 329 4.70 33.50 36.57
N MET A 330 5.89 34.12 36.65
CA MET A 330 7.15 33.41 36.70
C MET A 330 7.55 33.01 38.15
N SER A 331 8.38 31.99 38.33
CA SER A 331 8.73 31.41 39.63
C SER A 331 9.73 32.30 40.36
N GLY A 332 9.82 32.18 41.68
CA GLY A 332 10.77 32.98 42.47
C GLY A 332 10.56 34.49 42.28
N ARG A 333 11.64 35.23 42.04
CA ARG A 333 11.65 36.70 41.96
C ARG A 333 11.82 37.25 40.55
N HIS A 334 11.37 36.53 39.52
CA HIS A 334 11.47 36.98 38.13
C HIS A 334 10.80 38.35 37.89
N ARG A 335 9.59 38.58 38.44
CA ARG A 335 8.90 39.87 38.31
C ARG A 335 9.74 41.04 38.82
N ARG A 336 10.42 40.87 39.95
CA ARG A 336 11.30 41.89 40.51
C ARG A 336 12.42 42.25 39.53
N HIS A 337 13.18 41.25 39.09
CA HIS A 337 14.33 41.49 38.21
C HIS A 337 13.88 42.04 36.84
N ILE A 338 12.81 41.50 36.26
CA ILE A 338 12.38 41.87 34.90
C ILE A 338 11.55 43.17 34.89
N ALA A 339 10.46 43.23 35.66
CA ALA A 339 9.52 44.35 35.58
C ALA A 339 9.91 45.53 36.47
N GLU A 340 10.52 45.29 37.63
CA GLU A 340 10.82 46.35 38.61
C GLU A 340 12.25 46.89 38.41
N GLU A 341 13.21 46.01 38.12
CA GLU A 341 14.64 46.37 37.96
C GLU A 341 15.07 46.49 36.49
N GLY A 342 14.22 46.10 35.53
CA GLY A 342 14.48 46.27 34.09
C GLY A 342 15.58 45.36 33.52
N ILE A 343 15.89 44.24 34.19
CA ILE A 343 16.91 43.28 33.76
C ILE A 343 16.38 42.49 32.56
N ARG A 344 17.20 42.42 31.50
CA ARG A 344 16.89 41.70 30.27
C ARG A 344 17.08 40.19 30.43
N CYS A 345 16.27 39.41 29.72
CA CYS A 345 16.34 37.94 29.72
C CYS A 345 17.75 37.42 29.42
N SER A 346 18.45 38.02 28.45
CA SER A 346 19.80 37.63 28.02
C SER A 346 20.89 37.86 29.07
N GLN A 347 20.62 38.62 30.13
CA GLN A 347 21.55 38.75 31.26
C GLN A 347 21.56 37.48 32.14
N CYS A 348 20.50 36.67 32.08
CA CYS A 348 20.35 35.43 32.85
C CYS A 348 20.28 34.17 31.98
N HIS A 349 19.79 34.28 30.75
CA HIS A 349 19.57 33.20 29.79
C HIS A 349 20.42 33.41 28.54
N SER A 350 21.67 33.85 28.72
CA SER A 350 22.57 34.32 27.65
C SER A 350 22.88 33.29 26.56
N THR A 351 22.62 32.01 26.80
CA THR A 351 22.79 30.94 25.81
C THR A 351 21.59 30.73 24.92
N VAL A 352 20.40 31.17 25.33
CA VAL A 352 19.13 30.88 24.64
C VAL A 352 18.58 32.11 23.94
N ILE A 353 18.72 33.30 24.55
CA ILE A 353 18.11 34.53 24.07
C ILE A 353 19.13 35.68 24.04
N ASP A 354 19.05 36.53 23.02
CA ASP A 354 19.90 37.71 22.87
C ASP A 354 19.32 38.98 23.51
N ALA A 355 20.05 40.10 23.40
CA ALA A 355 19.65 41.40 23.93
C ALA A 355 18.37 41.98 23.30
N ASN A 356 17.98 41.51 22.12
CA ASN A 356 16.82 41.95 21.34
C ASN A 356 15.61 40.99 21.47
N MET A 357 15.68 40.03 22.42
CA MET A 357 14.70 38.96 22.59
C MET A 357 14.61 37.95 21.43
N GLY A 358 15.65 37.86 20.60
CA GLY A 358 15.80 36.81 19.61
C GLY A 358 16.26 35.50 20.25
N ILE A 359 15.62 34.39 19.92
CA ILE A 359 16.09 33.05 20.30
C ILE A 359 17.30 32.69 19.43
N ILE A 360 18.46 32.52 20.05
CA ILE A 360 19.74 32.26 19.37
C ILE A 360 20.17 30.79 19.43
N ALA A 361 19.54 29.99 20.29
CA ALA A 361 19.73 28.55 20.36
C ALA A 361 18.36 27.84 20.45
N PRO A 362 17.65 27.69 19.31
CA PRO A 362 16.30 27.13 19.30
C PRO A 362 16.24 25.72 19.88
N ASN A 363 17.29 24.92 19.70
CA ASN A 363 17.44 23.58 20.27
C ASN A 363 17.41 23.54 21.81
N LEU A 364 17.68 24.68 22.47
CA LEU A 364 17.59 24.82 23.92
C LEU A 364 16.23 25.39 24.37
N HIS A 365 15.42 25.93 23.46
CA HIS A 365 14.10 26.46 23.81
C HIS A 365 13.02 25.39 23.61
N VAL A 366 12.13 25.24 24.61
CA VAL A 366 11.08 24.20 24.66
C VAL A 366 11.63 22.77 24.73
N ASN A 367 12.71 22.57 25.49
CA ASN A 367 13.36 21.25 25.69
C ASN A 367 13.10 20.63 27.09
N GLY A 368 12.28 21.27 27.93
CA GLY A 368 12.01 20.82 29.31
C GLY A 368 13.06 21.23 30.34
N VAL A 369 14.11 21.96 29.95
CA VAL A 369 15.19 22.42 30.82
C VAL A 369 15.14 23.94 30.92
N HIS A 370 15.51 24.47 32.08
CA HIS A 370 15.65 25.91 32.29
C HIS A 370 17.14 26.29 32.22
N GLU A 371 17.61 26.73 31.07
CA GLU A 371 19.01 27.12 30.88
C GLU A 371 19.27 28.49 31.50
N VAL A 372 19.85 28.51 32.70
CA VAL A 372 20.29 29.74 33.35
C VAL A 372 21.81 29.86 33.21
N LYS A 373 22.25 30.79 32.36
CA LYS A 373 23.65 31.21 32.27
C LYS A 373 23.72 32.74 32.38
N LEU A 374 24.11 33.17 33.58
CA LEU A 374 24.28 34.59 33.88
C LEU A 374 25.45 35.18 33.07
N THR A 375 25.31 36.43 32.62
CA THR A 375 26.42 37.18 32.01
C THR A 375 27.47 37.58 33.06
N THR A 376 27.05 37.69 34.32
CA THR A 376 27.90 38.02 35.46
C THR A 376 27.56 37.13 36.64
N GLY A 377 28.58 36.54 37.28
CA GLY A 377 28.41 35.58 38.37
C GLY A 377 27.97 34.20 37.91
N THR A 378 27.48 33.39 38.85
CA THR A 378 27.12 31.99 38.62
C THR A 378 25.77 31.66 39.24
N TYR A 379 24.98 30.84 38.55
CA TYR A 379 23.76 30.22 39.07
C TYR A 379 23.97 28.73 39.25
N ASN A 380 23.63 28.22 40.42
CA ASN A 380 23.62 26.78 40.72
C ASN A 380 22.17 26.29 40.73
N PRO A 381 21.74 25.47 39.75
CA PRO A 381 20.37 24.96 39.68
C PRO A 381 20.02 24.00 40.82
N ALA A 382 21.00 23.28 41.38
CA ALA A 382 20.76 22.34 42.48
C ALA A 382 20.40 23.04 43.79
N THR A 383 21.06 24.16 44.07
CA THR A 383 20.79 24.98 45.27
C THR A 383 19.86 26.16 44.98
N ARG A 384 19.42 26.32 43.73
CA ARG A 384 18.66 27.48 43.22
C ARG A 384 19.25 28.81 43.69
N GLY A 385 20.58 28.88 43.66
CA GLY A 385 21.34 29.97 44.25
C GLY A 385 22.21 30.70 43.24
N CYS A 386 22.47 31.97 43.50
CA CYS A 386 23.38 32.78 42.70
C CYS A 386 24.48 33.40 43.57
N SER A 387 25.67 33.53 42.99
CA SER A 387 26.86 34.06 43.65
C SER A 387 27.76 34.78 42.65
N GLY A 388 28.71 35.58 43.15
CA GLY A 388 29.70 36.27 42.30
C GLY A 388 29.12 37.33 41.37
N LEU A 389 27.93 37.87 41.66
CA LEU A 389 27.18 38.74 40.74
C LEU A 389 27.83 40.12 40.53
N GLY A 390 28.55 40.66 41.52
CA GLY A 390 29.26 41.95 41.42
C GLY A 390 28.40 43.14 40.94
N GLY A 391 29.03 44.29 40.68
CA GLY A 391 28.53 45.31 39.74
C GLY A 391 27.11 45.88 39.94
N GLY A 392 26.60 45.99 41.17
CA GLY A 392 25.27 46.58 41.44
C GLY A 392 24.11 45.58 41.57
N CYS A 393 24.40 44.28 41.52
CA CYS A 393 23.44 43.23 41.92
C CYS A 393 23.43 43.04 43.46
N HIS A 394 22.97 41.89 43.94
CA HIS A 394 22.94 41.54 45.36
C HIS A 394 24.04 40.52 45.74
N GLY A 395 24.30 40.35 47.04
CA GLY A 395 25.19 39.30 47.56
C GLY A 395 24.65 37.88 47.33
N PRO A 396 25.38 36.82 47.72
CA PRO A 396 24.94 35.44 47.51
C PRO A 396 23.56 35.17 48.11
N GLN A 397 22.67 34.53 47.35
CA GLN A 397 21.31 34.16 47.78
C GLN A 397 20.90 32.79 47.22
N THR A 398 19.99 32.12 47.92
CA THR A 398 19.41 30.80 47.59
C THR A 398 17.90 30.84 47.82
N TRP A 399 17.11 30.12 47.01
CA TRP A 399 15.64 30.18 47.01
C TRP A 399 14.96 28.81 46.99
#